data_AF-A0A3S1ZC36-F1
#
_entry.id   AF-A0A3S1ZC36-F1
#
_cell.length_a   1.000
_cell.length_b   1.000
_cell.length_c   1.000
_cell.angle_alpha   90.00
_cell.angle_beta   90.00
_cell.angle_gamma   90.00
#
_symmetry.space_group_name_H-M   'P 1'
#
loop_
_entity.id
_entity.type
_entity.pdbx_description
1 polymer ?
#
loop_
_entity_poly.entity_id
_entity_poly.type
_entity_poly.pdbx_seq_one_letter_code
_entity_poly.pdbx_strand_id
1 'polypeptide(L)'
;LKDGLLLPTPQPTPVEGNVLKLSERLFDEDAVILDRPASTSVRYAAEHGPAIEMSWQGVQELGIWSKPGGAPFLCIEPWHGIARPVDFDGDFVDKPSLMLIAPGAKRVLSYQIRLL
;
A
#
# COMPACT_ATOMS: atom_id res chain seq x y z
N LEU A 1 9.88 5.00 -4.37
CA LEU A 1 9.58 6.43 -4.03
C LEU A 1 10.88 7.23 -4.12
N LYS A 2 10.87 8.55 -3.94
CA LYS A 2 12.11 9.32 -3.69
C LYS A 2 11.91 10.21 -2.47
N ASP A 3 12.68 9.97 -1.41
CA ASP A 3 12.56 10.70 -0.14
C ASP A 3 11.13 10.70 0.41
N GLY A 4 10.41 9.57 0.27
CA GLY A 4 9.00 9.43 0.65
C GLY A 4 7.98 10.10 -0.30
N LEU A 5 8.42 10.68 -1.42
CA LEU A 5 7.56 11.29 -2.44
C LEU A 5 7.28 10.34 -3.59
N LEU A 6 6.07 10.45 -4.15
CA LEU A 6 5.62 9.64 -5.28
C LEU A 6 6.32 10.09 -6.56
N LEU A 7 6.92 9.14 -7.27
CA LEU A 7 7.52 9.38 -8.58
C LEU A 7 6.42 9.56 -9.65
N PRO A 8 6.64 10.38 -10.68
CA PRO A 8 5.61 10.66 -11.69
C PRO A 8 5.37 9.47 -12.62
N THR A 9 6.38 8.63 -12.82
CA THR A 9 6.31 7.47 -13.70
C THR A 9 6.04 6.19 -12.89
N PRO A 10 4.92 5.48 -13.15
CA PRO A 10 4.67 4.18 -12.55
C PRO A 10 5.74 3.17 -12.97
N GLN A 11 6.08 2.26 -12.05
CA GLN A 11 6.97 1.15 -12.32
C GLN A 11 6.16 -0.10 -12.71
N PRO A 12 6.75 -1.03 -13.49
CA PRO A 12 6.14 -2.34 -13.73
C PRO A 12 5.80 -3.04 -12.41
N THR A 13 4.66 -3.72 -12.36
CA THR A 13 4.26 -4.44 -11.15
C THR A 13 5.24 -5.60 -10.87
N PRO A 14 5.72 -5.76 -9.63
CA PRO A 14 6.48 -6.94 -9.21
C PRO A 14 5.59 -8.17 -8.94
N VAL A 15 4.27 -8.03 -9.09
CA VAL A 15 3.30 -9.12 -8.87
C VAL A 15 3.28 -10.04 -10.09
N GLU A 16 3.53 -11.33 -9.86
CA GLU A 16 3.41 -12.38 -10.86
C GLU A 16 2.06 -13.09 -10.67
N GLY A 17 1.11 -12.88 -11.59
CA GLY A 17 -0.25 -13.40 -11.44
C GLY A 17 -0.97 -12.75 -10.25
N ASN A 18 -1.09 -13.49 -9.15
CA ASN A 18 -1.66 -13.02 -7.88
C ASN A 18 -0.68 -13.09 -6.70
N VAL A 19 0.63 -13.26 -6.97
CA VAL A 19 1.66 -13.45 -5.95
C VAL A 19 2.70 -12.34 -6.03
N LEU A 20 2.94 -11.67 -4.91
CA LEU A 20 4.12 -10.83 -4.69
C LEU A 20 5.19 -11.66 -3.97
N LYS A 21 6.28 -11.99 -4.66
CA LYS A 21 7.41 -12.69 -4.04
C LYS A 21 8.21 -11.71 -3.19
N LEU A 22 8.27 -11.98 -1.89
CA LEU A 22 9.04 -11.16 -0.96
C LEU A 22 10.53 -11.48 -1.05
N SER A 23 11.36 -10.44 -1.02
CA SER A 23 12.80 -10.54 -0.88
C SER A 23 13.33 -9.29 -0.17
N GLU A 24 14.52 -9.38 0.43
CA GLU A 24 15.12 -8.23 1.13
C GLU A 24 15.34 -7.03 0.21
N ARG A 25 15.61 -7.27 -1.08
CA ARG A 25 15.85 -6.23 -2.09
C ARG A 25 14.58 -5.63 -2.69
N LEU A 26 13.41 -6.22 -2.42
CA LEU A 26 12.14 -5.75 -2.98
C LEU A 26 11.84 -4.28 -2.59
N PHE A 27 12.35 -3.86 -1.43
CA PHE A 27 12.07 -2.55 -0.84
C PHE A 27 13.28 -1.60 -0.87
N ASP A 28 14.34 -1.93 -1.62
CA ASP A 28 15.54 -1.08 -1.74
C ASP A 28 15.20 0.32 -2.28
N GLU A 29 14.19 0.39 -3.16
CA GLU A 29 13.68 1.63 -3.77
C GLU A 29 12.41 2.16 -3.07
N ASP A 30 12.27 1.85 -1.78
CA ASP A 30 11.13 2.19 -0.91
C ASP A 30 9.89 1.28 -1.12
N ALA A 31 8.74 1.68 -0.57
CA ALA A 31 7.51 0.89 -0.56
C ALA A 31 7.02 0.50 -1.97
N VAL A 32 6.51 -0.73 -2.08
CA VAL A 32 5.69 -1.16 -3.21
C VAL A 32 4.29 -0.62 -3.00
N ILE A 33 3.87 0.30 -3.86
CA ILE A 33 2.54 0.90 -3.82
C ILE A 33 1.71 0.33 -4.96
N LEU A 34 0.63 -0.36 -4.62
CA LEU A 34 -0.41 -0.76 -5.56
C LEU A 34 -1.49 0.33 -5.53
N ASP A 35 -1.51 1.18 -6.56
CA ASP A 35 -2.46 2.30 -6.70
C ASP A 35 -3.89 1.81 -7.03
N ARG A 36 -4.00 0.64 -7.65
CA ARG A 36 -5.27 -0.01 -8.01
C ARG A 36 -5.16 -1.54 -7.84
N PRO A 37 -5.09 -2.05 -6.60
CA PRO A 37 -5.05 -3.47 -6.35
C PRO A 37 -6.31 -4.14 -6.90
N ALA A 38 -6.14 -5.27 -7.58
CA ALA A 38 -7.26 -6.03 -8.16
C ALA A 38 -8.10 -6.78 -7.11
N SER A 39 -7.62 -6.84 -5.86
CA SER A 39 -8.27 -7.51 -4.72
C SER A 39 -8.52 -6.53 -3.58
N THR A 40 -9.44 -6.90 -2.69
CA THR A 40 -9.69 -6.22 -1.40
C THR A 40 -9.13 -7.01 -0.21
N SER A 41 -8.21 -7.94 -0.48
CA SER A 41 -7.48 -8.69 0.52
C SER A 41 -6.11 -9.13 0.03
N VAL A 42 -5.22 -9.40 0.99
CA VAL A 42 -3.96 -10.14 0.80
C VAL A 42 -3.82 -11.25 1.83
N ARG A 43 -3.14 -12.32 1.43
CA ARG A 43 -2.66 -13.37 2.33
C ARG A 43 -1.14 -13.25 2.47
N TYR A 44 -0.65 -13.19 3.70
CA TYR A 44 0.77 -13.28 4.01
C TYR A 44 1.04 -14.62 4.70
N ALA A 45 1.92 -15.42 4.12
CA ALA A 45 2.16 -16.79 4.55
C ALA A 45 3.64 -17.18 4.39
N ALA A 46 4.13 -18.00 5.32
CA ALA A 46 5.32 -18.80 5.10
C ALA A 46 5.01 -19.94 4.11
N GLU A 47 6.02 -20.48 3.43
CA GLU A 47 5.87 -21.67 2.57
C GLU A 47 5.26 -22.85 3.36
N HIS A 48 5.74 -23.03 4.59
CA HIS A 48 5.19 -23.94 5.56
C HIS A 48 5.06 -23.22 6.89
N GLY A 49 3.84 -23.00 7.38
CA GLY A 49 3.62 -22.39 8.68
C GLY A 49 2.39 -21.49 8.74
N PRO A 50 2.33 -20.60 9.75
CA PRO A 50 1.18 -19.74 9.97
C PRO A 50 0.98 -18.78 8.79
N ALA A 51 -0.27 -18.41 8.58
CA ALA A 51 -0.65 -17.40 7.63
C ALA A 51 -1.62 -16.41 8.27
N ILE A 52 -1.61 -15.20 7.74
CA ILE A 52 -2.63 -14.20 8.02
C ILE A 52 -3.31 -13.78 6.74
N GLU A 53 -4.57 -13.39 6.85
CA GLU A 53 -5.28 -12.68 5.81
C GLU A 53 -5.66 -11.29 6.31
N MET A 54 -5.31 -10.27 5.54
CA MET A 54 -5.78 -8.91 5.74
C MET A 54 -6.77 -8.58 4.63
N SER A 55 -7.96 -8.14 5.00
CA SER A 55 -9.01 -7.70 4.06
C SER A 55 -9.48 -6.31 4.43
N TRP A 56 -10.01 -5.57 3.46
CA TRP A 56 -10.38 -4.17 3.65
C TRP A 56 -11.59 -3.74 2.83
N GLN A 57 -12.20 -2.63 3.24
CA GLN A 57 -13.30 -1.97 2.53
C GLN A 57 -13.12 -0.45 2.56
N GLY A 58 -13.42 0.19 1.42
CA GLY A 58 -13.39 1.65 1.25
C GLY A 58 -12.02 2.27 0.99
N VAL A 59 -10.94 1.49 1.08
CA VAL A 59 -9.57 1.88 0.71
C VAL A 59 -9.31 1.51 -0.75
N GLN A 60 -8.47 2.29 -1.44
CA GLN A 60 -8.23 2.15 -2.87
C GLN A 60 -6.80 1.76 -3.19
N GLU A 61 -5.87 1.99 -2.26
CA GLU A 61 -4.46 1.74 -2.46
C GLU A 61 -3.92 0.76 -1.41
N LEU A 62 -2.81 0.09 -1.71
CA LEU A 62 -2.10 -0.77 -0.77
C LEU A 62 -0.61 -0.47 -0.79
N GLY A 63 -0.08 -0.05 0.35
CA GLY A 63 1.35 0.02 0.62
C GLY A 63 1.86 -1.31 1.17
N ILE A 64 2.97 -1.80 0.63
CA ILE A 64 3.70 -2.96 1.15
C ILE A 64 5.16 -2.53 1.32
N TRP A 65 5.70 -2.72 2.53
CA TRP A 65 7.03 -2.22 2.86
C TRP A 65 7.74 -3.08 3.90
N SER A 66 9.06 -3.16 3.79
CA SER A 66 9.94 -3.58 4.88
C SER A 66 11.18 -2.70 4.87
N LYS A 67 11.90 -2.65 5.99
CA LYS A 67 13.12 -1.86 6.09
C LYS A 67 14.16 -2.39 5.10
N PRO A 68 14.77 -1.52 4.25
CA PRO A 68 15.90 -1.90 3.41
C PRO A 68 17.02 -2.53 4.24
N GLY A 69 17.63 -3.58 3.72
CA GLY A 69 18.64 -4.37 4.45
C GLY A 69 18.07 -5.43 5.39
N GLY A 70 16.76 -5.71 5.33
CA GLY A 70 16.12 -6.82 6.01
C GLY A 70 15.69 -6.50 7.45
N ALA A 71 14.40 -6.26 7.64
CA ALA A 71 13.77 -6.31 8.97
C ALA A 71 12.98 -7.61 9.14
N PRO A 72 12.86 -8.13 10.38
CA PRO A 72 12.09 -9.34 10.67
C PRO A 72 10.57 -9.07 10.70
N PHE A 73 10.08 -8.17 9.85
CA PHE A 73 8.66 -7.86 9.70
C PHE A 73 8.37 -7.27 8.32
N LEU A 74 7.09 -7.34 7.93
CA LEU A 74 6.53 -6.72 6.75
C LEU A 74 5.35 -5.83 7.18
N CYS A 75 5.30 -4.61 6.63
CA CYS A 75 4.14 -3.74 6.72
C CYS A 75 3.18 -4.03 5.55
N ILE A 76 1.90 -4.17 5.88
CA ILE A 76 0.79 -4.27 4.93
C ILE A 76 -0.18 -3.15 5.29
N GLU A 77 -0.35 -2.19 4.40
CA GLU A 77 -0.91 -0.89 4.73
C GLU A 77 -2.02 -0.53 3.74
N PRO A 78 -3.30 -0.86 4.02
CA PRO A 78 -4.40 -0.43 3.19
C PRO A 78 -4.61 1.07 3.35
N TRP A 79 -4.60 1.79 2.23
CA TRP A 79 -4.59 3.25 2.20
C TRP A 79 -5.81 3.83 1.48
N HIS A 80 -6.24 4.97 1.97
CA HIS A 80 -7.09 5.88 1.20
C HIS A 80 -6.35 7.22 1.11
N GLY A 81 -5.49 7.32 0.11
CA GLY A 81 -4.54 8.41 -0.03
C GLY A 81 -3.12 7.91 -0.26
N ILE A 82 -2.42 8.57 -1.17
CA ILE A 82 -1.03 8.25 -1.53
C ILE A 82 -0.07 9.35 -1.08
N ALA A 83 1.24 9.07 -1.13
CA ALA A 83 2.27 10.07 -0.92
C ALA A 83 2.10 11.27 -1.89
N ARG A 84 2.59 12.45 -1.50
CA ARG A 84 2.59 13.62 -2.39
C ARG A 84 3.49 13.32 -3.61
N PRO A 85 3.04 13.60 -4.84
CA PRO A 85 3.92 13.57 -6.01
C PRO A 85 5.10 14.52 -5.88
N VAL A 86 6.27 14.13 -6.39
CA VAL A 86 7.51 14.93 -6.29
C VAL A 86 7.38 16.30 -6.97
N ASP A 87 6.53 16.41 -7.98
CA ASP A 87 6.26 17.57 -8.81
C ASP A 87 4.97 18.31 -8.44
N PHE A 88 4.25 17.87 -7.41
CA PHE A 88 3.00 18.50 -7.00
C PHE A 88 3.27 19.80 -6.25
N ASP A 89 2.88 20.96 -6.78
CA ASP A 89 3.02 22.28 -6.15
C ASP A 89 1.67 22.98 -5.84
N GLY A 90 0.56 22.28 -6.07
CA GLY A 90 -0.80 22.79 -5.85
C GLY A 90 -1.21 22.90 -4.39
N ASP A 91 -2.43 23.40 -4.18
CA ASP A 91 -3.02 23.50 -2.85
C ASP A 91 -3.29 22.12 -2.25
N PHE A 92 -3.28 22.02 -0.92
CA PHE A 92 -3.51 20.74 -0.23
C PHE A 92 -4.76 20.00 -0.73
N VAL A 93 -5.84 20.74 -1.00
CA VAL A 93 -7.12 20.19 -1.47
C VAL A 93 -7.05 19.53 -2.84
N ASP A 94 -6.05 19.89 -3.65
CA ASP A 94 -5.82 19.34 -4.98
C ASP A 94 -4.88 18.13 -4.96
N LYS A 95 -4.39 17.72 -3.77
CA LYS A 95 -3.47 16.59 -3.66
C LYS A 95 -4.14 15.31 -4.17
N PRO A 96 -3.49 14.55 -5.06
CA PRO A 96 -4.04 13.27 -5.53
C PRO A 96 -4.40 12.31 -4.40
N SER A 97 -5.52 11.60 -4.59
CA SER A 97 -6.15 10.67 -3.65
C SER A 97 -6.54 11.27 -2.30
N LEU A 98 -6.68 12.59 -2.18
CA LEU A 98 -7.19 13.21 -0.95
C LEU A 98 -8.68 12.92 -0.75
N MET A 99 -9.06 12.43 0.43
CA MET A 99 -10.46 12.27 0.82
C MET A 99 -11.03 13.58 1.38
N LEU A 100 -11.85 14.26 0.59
CA LEU A 100 -12.63 15.40 1.07
C LEU A 100 -13.90 14.93 1.79
N ILE A 101 -14.04 15.32 3.06
CA ILE A 101 -15.22 15.02 3.89
C ILE A 101 -15.93 16.34 4.23
N ALA A 102 -17.14 16.51 3.71
CA ALA A 102 -17.94 17.71 3.96
C ALA A 102 -18.32 17.86 5.44
N PRO A 103 -18.61 19.07 5.93
CA PRO A 103 -19.11 19.28 7.28
C PRO A 103 -20.34 18.41 7.58
N GLY A 104 -20.29 17.69 8.72
CA GLY A 104 -21.36 16.77 9.13
C GLY A 104 -21.38 15.42 8.38
N ALA A 105 -20.56 15.23 7.35
CA ALA A 105 -20.46 13.96 6.65
C ALA A 105 -19.57 12.96 7.41
N LYS A 106 -19.80 11.68 7.17
CA LYS A 106 -19.00 10.57 7.68
C LYS A 106 -18.51 9.70 6.53
N ARG A 107 -17.29 9.17 6.69
CA ARG A 107 -16.76 8.08 5.88
C ARG A 107 -16.30 6.97 6.82
N VAL A 108 -16.50 5.73 6.40
CA VAL A 108 -16.09 4.54 7.15
C VAL A 108 -15.18 3.75 6.25
N LEU A 109 -13.98 3.50 6.76
CA LEU A 109 -12.98 2.63 6.19
C LEU A 109 -12.76 1.53 7.24
N SER A 110 -12.58 0.31 6.80
CA SER A 110 -12.36 -0.81 7.71
C SER A 110 -11.38 -1.80 7.12
N TYR A 111 -10.61 -2.43 8.00
CA TYR A 111 -9.84 -3.62 7.68
C TYR A 111 -10.07 -4.69 8.74
N GLN A 112 -9.81 -5.93 8.37
CA GLN A 112 -9.85 -7.08 9.26
C GLN A 112 -8.60 -7.91 9.05
N ILE A 113 -8.00 -8.38 10.14
CA ILE A 113 -6.90 -9.33 10.14
C ILE A 113 -7.41 -10.64 10.73
N ARG A 114 -7.18 -11.74 10.02
CA ARG A 114 -7.50 -13.10 10.46
C ARG A 114 -6.25 -13.96 10.49
N LEU A 115 -6.12 -14.78 11.53
CA LEU A 115 -5.19 -15.91 11.54
C LEU A 115 -5.82 -17.03 10.70
N LEU A 116 -5.00 -17.69 9.88
CA LEU A 116 -5.40 -18.83 9.05
C LEU A 116 -4.75 -20.13 9.55
#